data_AF-K9TM66-F1
#
_entry.id   AF-K9TM66-F1
#
_cell.length_a   1.000
_cell.length_b   1.000
_cell.length_c   1.000
_cell.angle_alpha   90.00
_cell.angle_beta   90.00
_cell.angle_gamma   90.00
#
_symmetry.space_group_name_H-M   'P 1'
#
loop_
_entity.id
_entity.type
_entity.pdbx_description
1 polymer ?
#
loop_
_entity_poly.entity_id
_entity_poly.type
_entity_poly.pdbx_seq_one_letter_code
_entity_poly.pdbx_strand_id
1 'polypeptide(L)'
;MEDSKLLEILQELVQITSGHTPSEETLEELQDVIENSDLDHPEKVPDWLLDLLSGLVEKRIISSSKQTVAAKTGGSSYNFLVELADVIDVNWLEFGEYFLMQFPAIGLEGKVSIEEGTYAVRPIAET
;
A
#
# COMPACT_ATOMS: atom_id res chain seq x y z
N MET A 1 5.99 -3.71 -22.48
CA MET A 1 6.41 -2.96 -21.28
C MET A 1 6.40 -3.99 -20.18
N GLU A 2 7.48 -4.14 -19.43
CA GLU A 2 7.43 -4.98 -18.22
C GLU A 2 6.61 -4.21 -17.20
N ASP A 3 5.51 -4.78 -16.74
CA ASP A 3 4.70 -4.19 -15.67
C ASP A 3 5.57 -4.08 -14.42
N SER A 4 5.51 -2.93 -13.74
CA SER A 4 6.26 -2.76 -12.51
C SER A 4 5.71 -3.71 -11.45
N LYS A 5 6.59 -4.34 -10.66
CA LYS A 5 6.18 -5.21 -9.55
C LYS A 5 5.18 -4.54 -8.60
N LEU A 6 5.31 -3.21 -8.43
CA LEU A 6 4.37 -2.42 -7.64
C LEU A 6 2.97 -2.45 -8.27
N LEU A 7 2.86 -2.18 -9.57
CA LEU A 7 1.59 -2.20 -10.30
C LEU A 7 0.94 -3.59 -10.25
N GLU A 8 1.71 -4.67 -10.41
CA GLU A 8 1.20 -6.05 -10.28
C GLU A 8 0.55 -6.29 -8.89
N ILE A 9 1.23 -5.89 -7.82
CA ILE A 9 0.71 -6.04 -6.45
C ILE A 9 -0.57 -5.21 -6.25
N LEU A 10 -0.64 -4.00 -6.81
CA LEU A 10 -1.82 -3.15 -6.71
C LEU A 10 -3.01 -3.73 -7.47
N GLN A 11 -2.80 -4.30 -8.65
CA GLN A 11 -3.85 -5.00 -9.40
C GLN A 11 -4.42 -6.17 -8.60
N GLU A 12 -3.55 -6.98 -7.99
CA GLU A 12 -3.98 -8.08 -7.12
C GLU A 12 -4.74 -7.55 -5.89
N LEU A 13 -4.25 -6.47 -5.28
CA LEU A 13 -4.90 -5.85 -4.13
C LEU A 13 -6.32 -5.35 -4.46
N VAL A 14 -6.51 -4.67 -5.60
CA VAL A 14 -7.84 -4.26 -6.08
C VAL A 14 -8.71 -5.47 -6.34
N GLN A 15 -8.16 -6.53 -6.94
CA GLN A 15 -8.93 -7.73 -7.22
C GLN A 15 -9.45 -8.42 -5.96
N ILE A 16 -8.63 -8.52 -4.91
CA ILE A 16 -9.05 -9.15 -3.65
C ILE A 16 -9.95 -8.27 -2.80
N THR A 17 -9.88 -6.95 -2.91
CA THR A 17 -10.73 -6.02 -2.15
C THR A 17 -12.08 -5.83 -2.82
N SER A 18 -12.11 -5.63 -4.15
CA SER A 18 -13.34 -5.41 -4.91
C SER A 18 -14.04 -6.70 -5.34
N GLY A 19 -13.32 -7.84 -5.36
CA GLY A 19 -13.81 -9.12 -5.89
C GLY A 19 -13.89 -9.20 -7.41
N HIS A 20 -13.41 -8.19 -8.14
CA HIS A 20 -13.47 -8.11 -9.60
C HIS A 20 -12.09 -7.78 -10.18
N THR A 21 -11.83 -8.18 -11.43
CA THR A 21 -10.63 -7.72 -12.14
C THR A 21 -10.69 -6.20 -12.30
N PRO A 22 -9.58 -5.46 -12.05
CA PRO A 22 -9.53 -4.01 -12.24
C PRO A 22 -9.96 -3.61 -13.66
N SER A 23 -10.73 -2.53 -13.79
CA SER A 23 -11.07 -1.96 -15.10
C SER A 23 -9.86 -1.24 -15.71
N GLU A 24 -9.90 -0.95 -17.01
CA GLU A 24 -8.86 -0.11 -17.66
C GLU A 24 -8.73 1.25 -16.97
N GLU A 25 -9.84 1.87 -16.57
CA GLU A 25 -9.86 3.13 -15.81
C GLU A 25 -9.12 3.00 -14.48
N THR A 26 -9.38 1.96 -13.69
CA THR A 26 -8.65 1.73 -12.43
C THR A 26 -7.17 1.46 -12.68
N LEU A 27 -6.80 0.79 -13.78
CA LEU A 27 -5.39 0.57 -14.14
C LEU A 27 -4.68 1.87 -14.50
N GLU A 28 -5.37 2.80 -15.18
CA GLU A 28 -4.85 4.14 -15.47
C GLU A 28 -4.69 4.95 -14.17
N GLU A 29 -5.69 4.95 -13.29
CA GLU A 29 -5.62 5.63 -11.98
C GLU A 29 -4.46 5.10 -11.11
N LEU A 30 -4.26 3.78 -11.07
CA LEU A 30 -3.14 3.18 -10.34
C LEU A 30 -1.78 3.59 -10.92
N GLN A 31 -1.65 3.69 -12.24
CA GLN A 31 -0.43 4.16 -12.89
C GLN A 31 -0.18 5.64 -12.57
N ASP A 32 -1.21 6.48 -12.64
CA ASP A 32 -1.12 7.90 -12.30
C ASP A 32 -0.63 8.10 -10.85
N VAL A 33 -1.16 7.34 -9.90
CA VAL A 33 -0.71 7.40 -8.49
C VAL A 33 0.76 6.99 -8.33
N ILE A 34 1.21 5.96 -9.04
CA ILE A 34 2.61 5.52 -9.04
C ILE A 34 3.53 6.62 -9.60
N GLU A 35 3.15 7.21 -10.74
CA GLU A 35 3.93 8.25 -11.42
C GLU A 35 3.97 9.55 -10.61
N ASN A 36 2.82 10.01 -10.09
CA ASN A 36 2.72 11.22 -9.27
C ASN A 36 3.54 11.13 -7.97
N SER A 37 3.71 9.90 -7.46
CA SER A 37 4.51 9.62 -6.27
C SER A 37 5.99 9.39 -6.55
N ASP A 38 6.42 9.47 -7.82
CA ASP A 38 7.79 9.18 -8.27
C ASP A 38 8.21 7.74 -7.93
N LEU A 39 7.31 6.76 -8.09
CA LEU A 39 7.51 5.34 -7.79
C LEU A 39 7.47 4.43 -9.04
N ASP A 40 7.51 5.04 -10.22
CA ASP A 40 7.50 4.42 -11.54
C ASP A 40 8.76 3.60 -11.86
N HIS A 41 9.85 3.87 -11.14
CA HIS A 41 11.12 3.15 -11.27
C HIS A 41 11.39 2.20 -10.07
N PRO A 42 11.80 0.94 -10.30
CA PRO A 42 12.03 -0.05 -9.24
C PRO A 42 13.01 0.39 -8.13
N GLU A 43 13.97 1.24 -8.46
CA GLU A 43 14.97 1.77 -7.51
C GLU A 43 14.42 2.83 -6.54
N LYS A 44 13.27 3.43 -6.89
CA LYS A 44 12.56 4.43 -6.09
C LYS A 44 11.54 3.80 -5.16
N VAL A 45 11.09 2.57 -5.43
CA VAL A 45 10.14 1.84 -4.60
C VAL A 45 10.86 1.25 -3.38
N PRO A 46 10.51 1.63 -2.14
CA PRO A 46 11.12 1.03 -0.97
C PRO A 46 10.67 -0.43 -0.78
N ASP A 47 11.58 -1.30 -0.36
CA ASP A 47 11.27 -2.71 -0.08
C ASP A 47 10.16 -2.89 0.96
N TRP A 48 10.08 -1.99 1.95
CA TRP A 48 9.04 -2.07 2.98
C TRP A 48 7.64 -1.82 2.43
N LEU A 49 7.52 -0.98 1.39
CA LEU A 49 6.24 -0.69 0.76
C LEU A 49 5.74 -1.92 0.00
N LEU A 50 6.64 -2.57 -0.75
CA LEU A 50 6.35 -3.84 -1.41
C LEU A 50 6.00 -4.92 -0.38
N ASP A 51 6.76 -5.04 0.71
CA ASP A 51 6.50 -6.03 1.76
C ASP A 51 5.16 -5.82 2.47
N LEU A 52 4.79 -4.55 2.71
CA LEU A 52 3.49 -4.17 3.28
C LEU A 52 2.34 -4.56 2.35
N LEU A 53 2.39 -4.14 1.08
CA LEU A 53 1.33 -4.39 0.11
C LEU A 53 1.21 -5.88 -0.26
N SER A 54 2.33 -6.57 -0.49
CA SER A 54 2.34 -8.02 -0.66
C SER A 54 1.83 -8.74 0.59
N GLY A 55 2.13 -8.23 1.79
CA GLY A 55 1.58 -8.77 3.04
C GLY A 55 0.06 -8.70 3.09
N LEU A 56 -0.54 -7.61 2.60
CA LEU A 56 -1.99 -7.48 2.48
C LEU A 56 -2.57 -8.46 1.45
N VAL A 57 -1.93 -8.58 0.28
CA VAL A 57 -2.34 -9.49 -0.79
C VAL A 57 -2.28 -10.95 -0.36
N GLU A 58 -1.16 -11.37 0.23
CA GLU A 58 -0.91 -12.73 0.73
C GLU A 58 -1.67 -13.04 2.02
N LYS A 59 -2.40 -12.07 2.58
CA LYS A 59 -3.03 -12.13 3.90
C LYS A 59 -2.06 -12.53 5.02
N ARG A 60 -0.82 -12.06 4.91
CA ARG A 60 0.31 -12.40 5.77
C ARG A 60 0.50 -11.33 6.84
N ILE A 61 0.42 -11.76 8.10
CA ILE A 61 0.67 -10.88 9.25
C ILE A 61 2.14 -10.47 9.31
N ILE A 62 2.37 -9.16 9.48
CA ILE A 62 3.70 -8.56 9.62
C ILE A 62 3.75 -7.84 10.97
N SER A 63 4.69 -8.20 11.82
CA SER A 63 4.88 -7.57 13.13
C SER A 63 5.37 -6.13 13.02
N SER A 64 4.94 -5.26 13.94
CA SER A 64 5.30 -3.83 13.99
C SER A 64 6.77 -3.52 14.30
N SER A 65 7.63 -4.53 14.44
CA SER A 65 9.09 -4.33 14.61
C SER A 65 9.81 -4.06 13.28
N LYS A 66 9.11 -4.09 12.15
CA LYS A 66 9.69 -3.84 10.82
C LYS A 66 9.81 -2.35 10.55
N GLN A 67 10.93 -1.94 9.97
CA GLN A 67 11.32 -0.54 9.80
C GLN A 67 10.98 -0.01 8.40
N THR A 68 10.45 1.21 8.30
CA THR A 68 10.20 1.92 7.04
C THR A 68 11.47 2.62 6.57
N VAL A 69 12.46 1.85 6.12
CA VAL A 69 13.72 2.41 5.63
C VAL A 69 13.46 3.14 4.31
N ALA A 70 13.90 4.39 4.19
CA ALA A 70 13.74 5.17 2.96
C ALA A 70 14.40 4.48 1.74
N ALA A 71 13.82 4.68 0.55
CA ALA A 71 14.46 4.26 -0.69
C ALA A 71 15.82 4.95 -0.89
N LYS A 72 16.69 4.33 -1.71
CA LYS A 72 18.03 4.87 -2.01
C LYS A 72 17.97 6.18 -2.81
N THR A 73 16.89 6.38 -3.56
CA THR A 73 16.58 7.55 -4.37
C THR A 73 15.11 7.89 -4.17
N GLY A 74 14.78 9.18 -4.28
CA GLY A 74 13.48 9.77 -3.91
C GLY A 74 12.24 9.05 -4.45
N GLY A 75 11.11 9.39 -3.81
CA GLY A 75 9.77 8.82 -3.98
C GLY A 75 9.00 9.04 -2.68
N SER A 76 7.77 9.56 -2.73
CA SER A 76 6.99 9.84 -1.51
C SER A 76 6.02 8.71 -1.23
N SER A 77 6.49 7.67 -0.54
CA SER A 77 5.63 6.53 -0.15
C SER A 77 4.45 6.94 0.72
N TYR A 78 4.54 8.06 1.45
CA TYR A 78 3.41 8.58 2.20
C TYR A 78 2.33 9.14 1.27
N ASN A 79 2.70 10.03 0.34
CA ASN A 79 1.76 10.57 -0.64
C ASN A 79 1.13 9.45 -1.47
N PHE A 80 1.95 8.48 -1.87
CA PHE A 80 1.47 7.29 -2.57
C PHE A 80 0.37 6.56 -1.81
N LEU A 81 0.55 6.30 -0.51
CA LEU A 81 -0.46 5.57 0.28
C LEU A 81 -1.74 6.39 0.50
N VAL A 82 -1.62 7.71 0.59
CA VAL A 82 -2.79 8.62 0.67
C VAL A 82 -3.56 8.63 -0.64
N GLU A 83 -2.88 8.84 -1.77
CA GLU A 83 -3.51 8.86 -3.10
C GLU A 83 -4.08 7.49 -3.47
N LEU A 84 -3.40 6.41 -3.08
CA LEU A 84 -3.89 5.05 -3.29
C LEU A 84 -5.25 4.83 -2.60
N ALA A 85 -5.49 5.48 -1.45
CA ALA A 85 -6.75 5.36 -0.73
C ALA A 85 -7.95 5.97 -1.48
N ASP A 86 -7.70 6.85 -2.45
CA ASP A 86 -8.76 7.40 -3.31
C ASP A 86 -9.12 6.44 -4.47
N VAL A 87 -8.23 5.49 -4.80
CA VAL A 87 -8.40 4.54 -5.93
C VAL A 87 -8.93 3.19 -5.46
N ILE A 88 -8.49 2.72 -4.29
CA ILE A 88 -8.87 1.38 -3.78
C ILE A 88 -9.85 1.49 -2.61
N ASP A 89 -10.76 0.53 -2.50
CA ASP A 89 -11.73 0.50 -1.40
C ASP A 89 -11.04 0.17 -0.06
N VAL A 90 -10.63 1.22 0.64
CA VAL A 90 -9.89 1.18 1.90
C VAL A 90 -10.45 2.24 2.85
N ASN A 91 -10.57 1.91 4.13
CA ASN A 91 -10.82 2.93 5.15
C ASN A 91 -9.49 3.49 5.63
N TRP A 92 -9.23 4.75 5.29
CA TRP A 92 -8.09 5.50 5.77
C TRP A 92 -8.37 6.14 7.13
N LEU A 93 -7.57 5.81 8.14
CA LEU A 93 -7.67 6.40 9.49
C LEU A 93 -6.33 7.02 9.89
N GLU A 94 -6.31 8.33 10.17
CA GLU A 94 -5.12 9.06 10.58
C GLU A 94 -5.18 9.42 12.07
N PHE A 95 -4.09 9.12 12.79
CA PHE A 95 -3.97 9.36 14.24
C PHE A 95 -2.79 10.27 14.60
N GLY A 96 -2.30 11.07 13.65
CA GLY A 96 -1.17 12.00 13.80
C GLY A 96 0.20 11.32 13.79
N GLU A 97 0.42 10.33 14.66
CA GLU A 97 1.70 9.60 14.79
C GLU A 97 1.77 8.38 13.85
N TYR A 98 0.61 7.85 13.48
CA TYR A 98 0.47 6.72 12.57
C TYR A 98 -0.84 6.84 11.79
N PHE A 99 -0.92 6.08 10.70
CA PHE A 99 -2.16 5.87 9.96
C PHE A 99 -2.44 4.38 9.75
N LEU A 100 -3.71 4.07 9.52
CA LEU A 100 -4.20 2.74 9.21
C LEU A 100 -4.88 2.76 7.84
N MET A 101 -4.53 1.79 7.01
CA MET A 101 -5.23 1.43 5.79
C MET A 101 -6.01 0.15 6.07
N GLN A 102 -7.30 0.26 6.36
CA GLN A 102 -8.12 -0.91 6.66
C GLN A 102 -8.81 -1.42 5.41
N PHE A 103 -8.71 -2.72 5.16
CA PHE A 103 -9.31 -3.40 4.03
C PHE A 103 -10.39 -4.37 4.54
N PRO A 104 -11.64 -3.91 4.75
CA PRO A 104 -12.70 -4.72 5.37
C PRO A 104 -12.97 -6.02 4.62
N ALA A 105 -12.91 -5.99 3.28
CA ALA A 105 -13.13 -7.15 2.42
C ALA A 105 -12.18 -8.33 2.70
N ILE A 106 -10.96 -8.04 3.16
CA ILE A 106 -9.94 -9.05 3.50
C ILE A 106 -9.68 -9.17 5.01
N GLY A 107 -10.32 -8.34 5.84
CA GLY A 107 -10.21 -8.37 7.31
C GLY A 107 -8.85 -7.95 7.85
N LEU A 108 -8.04 -7.22 7.06
CA LEU A 108 -6.69 -6.82 7.41
C LEU A 108 -6.51 -5.30 7.35
N GLU A 109 -5.55 -4.80 8.11
CA GLU A 109 -5.10 -3.43 8.03
C GLU A 109 -3.57 -3.33 7.93
N GLY A 110 -3.12 -2.38 7.14
CA GLY A 110 -1.75 -1.90 7.13
C GLY A 110 -1.60 -0.74 8.11
N LYS A 111 -0.73 -0.87 9.11
CA LYS A 111 -0.34 0.23 9.99
C LYS A 111 1.02 0.77 9.54
N VAL A 112 1.14 2.08 9.42
CA VAL A 112 2.42 2.77 9.19
C VAL A 112 2.57 3.86 10.24
N SER A 113 3.64 3.77 11.04
CA SER A 113 4.00 4.71 12.10
C SER A 113 5.09 5.64 11.58
N ILE A 114 4.77 6.94 11.46
CA ILE A 114 5.71 7.95 10.97
C ILE A 114 6.73 8.28 12.07
N GLU A 115 6.27 8.39 13.31
CA GLU A 115 7.13 8.70 14.46
C GLU A 115 8.11 7.57 14.76
N GLU A 116 7.63 6.33 14.76
CA GLU A 116 8.48 5.16 15.08
C GLU A 116 9.27 4.66 13.85
N GLY A 117 8.91 5.11 12.64
CA GLY A 117 9.47 4.60 11.40
C GLY A 117 9.22 3.11 11.20
N THR A 118 7.99 2.65 11.47
CA THR A 118 7.63 1.23 11.42
C THR A 118 6.39 0.95 10.59
N TYR A 119 6.25 -0.29 10.14
CA TYR A 119 5.03 -0.78 9.49
C TYR A 119 4.61 -2.16 10.00
N ALA A 120 3.33 -2.48 9.82
CA ALA A 120 2.75 -3.77 10.19
C ALA A 120 1.56 -4.12 9.28
N VAL A 121 1.28 -5.41 9.15
CA VAL A 121 0.03 -5.95 8.62
C VAL A 121 -0.60 -6.77 9.72
N ARG A 122 -1.82 -6.43 10.12
CA ARG A 122 -2.51 -7.09 11.24
C ARG A 122 -4.01 -7.24 10.94
N PRO A 123 -4.73 -8.11 11.67
CA PRO A 123 -6.19 -8.13 11.58
C PRO A 123 -6.77 -6.78 11.98
N ILE A 124 -7.86 -6.38 11.33
CA ILE A 124 -8.66 -5.23 11.78
C ILE A 124 -9.14 -5.56 13.20
N ALA A 125 -8.90 -4.66 14.14
CA ALA A 125 -9.39 -4.84 15.50
C ALA A 125 -10.92 -4.77 15.50
N GLU A 126 -11.60 -5.78 16.06
CA GLU A 126 -13.03 -5.67 16.38
C GLU A 126 -13.17 -4.61 17.48
N THR A 127 -13.59 -3.40 17.10
CA THR A 127 -14.11 -2.37 18.03
C THR A 127 -15.47 -2.75 18.59
#